data_AF-A0A2P8VS57-F1
#
_entry.id   AF-A0A2P8VS57-F1
#
_cell.length_a   1.000
_cell.length_b   1.000
_cell.length_c   1.000
_cell.angle_alpha   90.00
_cell.angle_beta   90.00
_cell.angle_gamma   90.00
#
_symmetry.space_group_name_H-M   'P 1'
#
loop_
_entity.id
_entity.type
_entity.pdbx_description
1 polymer ?
#
loop_
_entity_poly.entity_id
_entity_poly.type
_entity_poly.pdbx_seq_one_letter_code
_entity_poly.pdbx_strand_id
1 'polypeptide(L)'
;MATRLWSFLTADIRDLALDATRGAADAADVMLGLAEILAEEDASLQKLAPLVHQLDSLLAALNAPLGKLIRSPRPLGSIGTGLLKVYLEATQKEPTLAQSVALISQAAYLESFREFVKQHPKVEQWLVAKDGTPQAKTITLEMKALGIFELSDQDARLATLHFQQSALAAAFNNALRARLVQLGIDDLKMANRIVEVIAKNTNRHMKTAIADAETYLNLRVE
;
A
#
# COMPACT_ATOMS: atom_id res chain seq x y z
N MET A 1 1.79 -19.24 -8.52
CA MET A 1 0.55 -18.74 -9.20
C MET A 1 0.68 -17.22 -9.35
N ALA A 2 -0.03 -16.60 -10.28
CA ALA A 2 -0.09 -15.14 -10.37
C ALA A 2 -1.24 -14.63 -9.50
N THR A 3 -0.98 -13.63 -8.66
CA THR A 3 -1.96 -13.06 -7.74
C THR A 3 -2.13 -11.59 -8.02
N ARG A 4 -3.38 -11.12 -8.15
CA ARG A 4 -3.64 -9.67 -8.21
C ARG A 4 -3.37 -9.05 -6.85
N LEU A 5 -2.75 -7.88 -6.86
CA LEU A 5 -2.11 -7.26 -5.70
C LEU A 5 -2.99 -7.13 -4.44
N TRP A 6 -4.31 -7.03 -4.59
CA TRP A 6 -5.24 -6.85 -3.47
C TRP A 6 -6.45 -7.80 -3.47
N SER A 7 -6.75 -8.43 -4.61
CA SER A 7 -8.02 -9.16 -4.75
C SER A 7 -8.09 -10.38 -3.84
N PHE A 8 -6.95 -10.99 -3.50
CA PHE A 8 -6.93 -12.17 -2.64
C PHE A 8 -7.35 -11.83 -1.20
N LEU A 9 -6.86 -10.72 -0.66
CA LEU A 9 -7.22 -10.29 0.69
C LEU A 9 -8.71 -9.98 0.77
N THR A 10 -9.27 -9.33 -0.25
CA THR A 10 -10.70 -9.01 -0.27
C THR A 10 -11.57 -10.22 -0.59
N ALA A 11 -11.18 -11.11 -1.50
CA ALA A 11 -11.96 -12.29 -1.84
C ALA A 11 -12.01 -13.31 -0.70
N ASP A 12 -10.85 -13.62 -0.11
CA ASP A 12 -10.76 -14.68 0.91
C ASP A 12 -11.32 -14.23 2.27
N ILE A 13 -11.28 -12.92 2.58
CA ILE A 13 -11.90 -12.36 3.80
C ILE A 13 -13.40 -12.10 3.61
N ARG A 14 -13.89 -11.87 2.37
CA ARG A 14 -15.33 -11.65 2.08
C ARG A 14 -16.21 -12.80 2.52
N ASP A 15 -15.73 -14.03 2.43
CA ASP A 15 -16.51 -15.21 2.80
C ASP A 15 -16.69 -15.36 4.32
N LEU A 16 -15.96 -14.57 5.11
CA LEU A 16 -15.93 -14.65 6.58
C LEU A 16 -16.65 -13.50 7.28
N ALA A 17 -16.97 -12.42 6.58
CA ALA A 17 -17.61 -11.22 7.13
C ALA A 17 -19.08 -11.12 6.67
N LEU A 18 -19.99 -11.55 7.54
CA LEU A 18 -21.42 -11.28 7.37
C LEU A 18 -21.68 -9.78 7.55
N ASP A 19 -22.28 -9.15 6.54
CA ASP A 19 -22.87 -7.79 6.55
C ASP A 19 -21.93 -6.58 6.77
N ALA A 20 -20.80 -6.53 6.07
CA ALA A 20 -20.06 -5.27 5.92
C ALA A 20 -20.74 -4.33 4.91
N THR A 21 -21.35 -3.24 5.38
CA THR A 21 -21.90 -2.18 4.51
C THR A 21 -20.77 -1.37 3.85
N ARG A 22 -20.82 -1.21 2.52
CA ARG A 22 -19.91 -0.32 1.78
C ARG A 22 -20.25 1.13 2.10
N GLY A 23 -19.54 1.72 3.07
CA GLY A 23 -19.53 3.17 3.28
C GLY A 23 -18.64 3.88 2.26
N ALA A 24 -19.03 5.08 1.84
CA ALA A 24 -18.26 5.92 0.92
C ALA A 24 -17.18 6.74 1.65
N ALA A 25 -16.34 6.09 2.46
CA ALA A 25 -15.17 6.73 3.05
C ALA A 25 -14.08 6.91 2.00
N ASP A 26 -13.34 8.02 2.05
CA ASP A 26 -12.20 8.25 1.18
C ASP A 26 -11.05 7.29 1.54
N ALA A 27 -10.28 6.82 0.56
CA ALA A 27 -9.27 5.78 0.76
C ALA A 27 -8.15 6.20 1.74
N ALA A 28 -7.88 7.50 1.88
CA ALA A 28 -6.99 8.01 2.92
C ALA A 28 -7.54 7.76 4.33
N ASP A 29 -8.83 7.99 4.58
CA ASP A 29 -9.46 7.75 5.88
C ASP A 29 -9.44 6.27 6.25
N VAL A 30 -9.78 5.42 5.28
CA VAL A 30 -9.82 3.97 5.50
C VAL A 30 -8.42 3.44 5.85
N MET A 31 -7.38 3.96 5.19
CA MET A 31 -5.99 3.60 5.49
C MET A 31 -5.52 4.09 6.86
N LEU A 32 -5.89 5.31 7.25
CA LEU A 32 -5.58 5.83 8.58
C LEU A 32 -6.29 5.00 9.66
N GLY A 33 -7.57 4.65 9.44
CA GLY A 33 -8.31 3.76 10.33
C GLY A 33 -7.67 2.37 10.45
N LEU A 34 -7.16 1.80 9.35
CA LEU A 34 -6.41 0.53 9.40
C LEU A 34 -5.14 0.68 10.24
N ALA A 35 -4.38 1.76 10.05
CA ALA A 35 -3.18 2.02 10.81
C ALA A 35 -3.46 2.22 12.31
N GLU A 36 -4.59 2.85 12.64
CA GLU A 36 -5.02 3.06 14.02
C GLU A 36 -5.41 1.74 14.68
N ILE A 37 -6.30 0.95 14.07
CA ILE A 37 -6.75 -0.32 14.64
C ILE A 37 -5.60 -1.31 14.75
N LEU A 38 -4.73 -1.42 13.74
CA LEU A 38 -3.56 -2.31 13.78
C LEU A 38 -2.51 -1.87 14.81
N ALA A 39 -2.60 -0.67 15.35
CA ALA A 39 -1.76 -0.20 16.43
C ALA A 39 -2.41 -0.37 17.83
N GLU A 40 -3.65 -0.85 17.91
CA GLU A 40 -4.28 -1.27 19.16
C GLU A 40 -3.75 -2.65 19.58
N GLU A 41 -3.58 -2.87 20.89
CA GLU A 41 -3.15 -4.18 21.42
C GLU A 41 -4.17 -5.30 21.17
N ASP A 42 -5.46 -4.95 21.00
CA ASP A 42 -6.58 -5.86 20.79
C ASP A 42 -7.15 -5.82 19.36
N ALA A 43 -6.33 -5.43 18.37
CA ALA A 43 -6.73 -5.34 16.96
C ALA A 43 -7.50 -6.60 16.51
N SER A 44 -8.82 -6.49 16.39
CA SER A 44 -9.68 -7.64 16.11
C SER A 44 -10.15 -7.66 14.66
N LEU A 45 -10.31 -8.87 14.11
CA LEU A 45 -10.84 -9.08 12.77
C LEU A 45 -12.18 -8.34 12.54
N GLN A 46 -13.02 -8.25 13.57
CA GLN A 46 -14.31 -7.56 13.50
C GLN A 46 -14.16 -6.04 13.26
N LYS A 47 -13.16 -5.40 13.87
CA LYS A 47 -12.87 -3.98 13.66
C LYS A 47 -12.23 -3.72 12.28
N LEU A 48 -11.42 -4.66 11.79
CA LEU A 48 -10.64 -4.50 10.55
C LEU A 48 -11.42 -4.86 9.28
N ALA A 49 -12.27 -5.88 9.35
CA ALA A 49 -13.09 -6.34 8.22
C ALA A 49 -13.80 -5.20 7.46
N PRO A 50 -14.54 -4.26 8.10
CA PRO A 50 -15.22 -3.20 7.37
C PRO A 50 -14.26 -2.29 6.59
N LEU A 51 -13.07 -2.01 7.13
CA LEU A 51 -12.08 -1.18 6.45
C LEU A 51 -11.40 -1.92 5.29
N VAL A 52 -11.08 -3.21 5.46
CA VAL A 52 -10.56 -4.05 4.38
C VAL A 52 -11.54 -4.13 3.21
N HIS A 53 -12.85 -4.16 3.48
CA HIS A 53 -13.89 -4.17 2.45
C HIS A 53 -14.09 -2.84 1.72
N GLN A 54 -13.75 -1.73 2.35
CA GLN A 54 -13.87 -0.39 1.76
C GLN A 54 -12.69 -0.04 0.85
N LEU A 55 -11.57 -0.77 0.92
CA LEU A 55 -10.43 -0.56 0.05
C LEU A 55 -10.49 -1.45 -1.19
N ASP A 56 -10.34 -0.83 -2.36
CA ASP A 56 -10.04 -1.53 -3.61
C ASP A 56 -8.55 -1.90 -3.73
N SER A 57 -7.68 -1.24 -2.95
CA SER A 57 -6.23 -1.48 -2.80
C SER A 57 -5.68 -0.60 -1.67
N LEU A 58 -4.62 -1.00 -0.95
CA LEU A 58 -3.88 -0.09 -0.05
C LEU A 58 -3.36 1.14 -0.80
N LEU A 59 -3.00 0.98 -2.07
CA LEU A 59 -2.54 2.08 -2.90
C LEU A 59 -3.66 2.87 -3.56
N ALA A 60 -4.93 2.54 -3.30
CA ALA A 60 -6.00 3.51 -3.51
C ALA A 60 -5.75 4.79 -2.69
N ALA A 61 -4.98 4.70 -1.60
CA ALA A 61 -4.41 5.84 -0.89
C ALA A 61 -3.65 6.81 -1.80
N LEU A 62 -2.95 6.32 -2.83
CA LEU A 62 -2.25 7.19 -3.77
C LEU A 62 -3.21 8.02 -4.65
N ASN A 63 -4.45 7.55 -4.82
CA ASN A 63 -5.53 8.32 -5.46
C ASN A 63 -6.24 9.26 -4.50
N ALA A 64 -6.08 9.07 -3.19
CA ALA A 64 -6.69 9.92 -2.18
C ALA A 64 -5.93 11.26 -2.09
N PRO A 65 -6.43 12.20 -1.27
CA PRO A 65 -5.69 13.38 -0.84
C PRO A 65 -4.38 12.96 -0.15
N LEU A 66 -3.27 13.03 -0.89
CA LEU A 66 -1.96 12.56 -0.47
C LEU A 66 -1.45 13.32 0.76
N GLY A 67 -1.81 14.61 0.90
CA GLY A 67 -1.44 15.44 2.03
C GLY A 67 -2.01 14.95 3.36
N LYS A 68 -3.17 14.28 3.32
CA LYS A 68 -3.79 13.63 4.48
C LYS A 68 -3.01 12.40 4.95
N LEU A 69 -2.57 11.56 4.01
CA LEU A 69 -1.84 10.32 4.30
C LEU A 69 -0.45 10.56 4.88
N ILE A 70 0.30 11.51 4.33
CA ILE A 70 1.67 11.80 4.79
C ILE A 70 1.70 12.35 6.22
N ARG A 71 0.61 12.98 6.67
CA ARG A 71 0.42 13.51 8.02
C ARG A 71 -0.03 12.47 9.03
N SER A 72 -0.19 11.21 8.62
CA SER A 72 -0.48 10.12 9.55
C SER A 72 0.50 10.15 10.73
N PRO A 73 0.01 10.12 11.99
CA PRO A 73 0.88 10.02 13.15
C PRO A 73 1.54 8.63 13.22
N ARG A 74 0.93 7.60 12.63
CA ARG A 74 1.40 6.21 12.72
C ARG A 74 2.20 5.77 11.49
N PRO A 75 3.23 4.92 11.67
CA PRO A 75 3.88 4.21 10.56
C PRO A 75 2.87 3.41 9.75
N LEU A 76 2.96 3.48 8.42
CA LEU A 76 2.13 2.73 7.48
C LEU A 76 2.75 1.36 7.17
N GLY A 77 4.05 1.18 7.43
CA GLY A 77 4.76 -0.08 7.16
C GLY A 77 4.17 -1.29 7.90
N SER A 78 3.64 -1.09 9.11
CA SER A 78 2.99 -2.14 9.91
C SER A 78 1.64 -2.59 9.35
N ILE A 79 1.03 -1.85 8.43
CA ILE A 79 -0.23 -2.24 7.80
C ILE A 79 -0.05 -3.53 7.00
N GLY A 80 1.08 -3.68 6.29
CA GLY A 80 1.37 -4.86 5.48
C GLY A 80 1.45 -6.13 6.33
N THR A 81 2.18 -6.08 7.44
CA THR A 81 2.33 -7.22 8.36
C THR A 81 1.05 -7.51 9.14
N GLY A 82 0.36 -6.47 9.61
CA GLY A 82 -0.93 -6.59 10.28
C GLY A 82 -1.99 -7.24 9.40
N LEU A 83 -2.08 -6.87 8.12
CA LEU A 83 -3.02 -7.48 7.19
C LEU A 83 -2.67 -8.93 6.82
N LEU A 84 -1.39 -9.29 6.82
CA LEU A 84 -0.99 -10.69 6.67
C LEU A 84 -1.40 -11.55 7.87
N LYS A 85 -1.25 -11.01 9.09
CA LYS A 85 -1.73 -11.67 10.31
C LYS A 85 -3.24 -11.89 10.25
N VAL A 86 -3.99 -10.84 9.87
CA VAL A 86 -5.44 -10.91 9.65
C VAL A 86 -5.81 -11.97 8.61
N TYR A 87 -5.09 -12.03 7.49
CA TYR A 87 -5.32 -13.05 6.48
C TYR A 87 -5.13 -14.46 7.04
N LEU A 88 -4.05 -14.70 7.77
CA LEU A 88 -3.77 -16.01 8.37
C LEU A 88 -4.85 -16.38 9.41
N GLU A 89 -5.21 -15.47 10.29
CA GLU A 89 -6.24 -15.70 11.32
C GLU A 89 -7.61 -15.97 10.72
N ALA A 90 -7.99 -15.22 9.69
CA ALA A 90 -9.27 -15.35 9.03
C ALA A 90 -9.36 -16.65 8.21
N THR A 91 -8.36 -16.91 7.36
CA THR A 91 -8.43 -18.00 6.38
C THR A 91 -7.88 -19.32 6.89
N GLN A 92 -7.11 -19.31 7.99
CA GLN A 92 -6.34 -20.44 8.50
C GLN A 92 -5.39 -21.05 7.46
N LYS A 93 -4.96 -20.25 6.48
CA LYS A 93 -4.06 -20.63 5.39
C LYS A 93 -2.87 -19.69 5.34
N GLU A 94 -1.69 -20.26 5.12
CA GLU A 94 -0.50 -19.45 4.88
C GLU A 94 -0.62 -18.72 3.53
N PRO A 95 -0.37 -17.40 3.49
CA PRO A 95 -0.35 -16.68 2.24
C PRO A 95 0.82 -17.15 1.38
N THR A 96 0.62 -17.21 0.07
CA THR A 96 1.72 -17.45 -0.88
C THR A 96 2.76 -16.34 -0.81
N LEU A 97 3.93 -16.56 -1.40
CA LEU A 97 4.96 -15.52 -1.48
C LEU A 97 4.44 -14.29 -2.23
N ALA A 98 3.77 -14.48 -3.38
CA ALA A 98 3.15 -13.38 -4.12
C ALA A 98 2.13 -12.61 -3.28
N GLN A 99 1.27 -13.29 -2.52
CA GLN A 99 0.30 -12.66 -1.62
C GLN A 99 1.00 -11.84 -0.52
N SER A 100 2.03 -12.42 0.11
CA SER A 100 2.81 -11.78 1.15
C SER A 100 3.51 -10.51 0.66
N VAL A 101 4.21 -10.62 -0.47
CA VAL A 101 4.91 -9.49 -1.10
C VAL A 101 3.92 -8.43 -1.58
N ALA A 102 2.75 -8.82 -2.08
CA ALA A 102 1.75 -7.87 -2.54
C ALA A 102 1.26 -6.93 -1.42
N LEU A 103 1.03 -7.43 -0.20
CA LEU A 103 0.63 -6.59 0.93
C LEU A 103 1.78 -5.78 1.51
N ILE A 104 2.92 -6.43 1.75
CA ILE A 104 4.09 -5.79 2.33
C ILE A 104 4.59 -4.66 1.43
N SER A 105 4.67 -4.89 0.11
CA SER A 105 5.19 -3.90 -0.83
C SER A 105 4.31 -2.65 -0.92
N GLN A 106 2.98 -2.77 -0.86
CA GLN A 106 2.08 -1.61 -0.88
C GLN A 106 2.29 -0.73 0.35
N ALA A 107 2.30 -1.34 1.55
CA ALA A 107 2.55 -0.63 2.81
C ALA A 107 3.94 0.00 2.85
N ALA A 108 4.97 -0.75 2.44
CA ALA A 108 6.36 -0.31 2.39
C ALA A 108 6.57 0.85 1.41
N TYR A 109 5.90 0.83 0.26
CA TYR A 109 5.98 1.89 -0.75
C TYR A 109 5.36 3.19 -0.23
N LEU A 110 4.21 3.11 0.45
CA LEU A 110 3.58 4.27 1.10
C LEU A 110 4.43 4.83 2.23
N GLU A 111 5.02 3.98 3.06
CA GLU A 111 5.92 4.45 4.13
C GLU A 111 7.15 5.13 3.52
N SER A 112 7.72 4.57 2.46
CA SER A 112 8.84 5.20 1.74
C SER A 112 8.45 6.56 1.14
N PHE A 113 7.23 6.69 0.60
CA PHE A 113 6.72 7.97 0.10
C PHE A 113 6.57 8.99 1.24
N ARG A 114 5.99 8.56 2.36
CA ARG A 114 5.83 9.41 3.56
C ARG A 114 7.18 9.88 4.10
N GLU A 115 8.17 9.01 4.18
CA GLU A 115 9.54 9.39 4.58
C GLU A 115 10.17 10.40 3.62
N PHE A 116 10.04 10.18 2.31
CA PHE A 116 10.51 11.14 1.30
C PHE A 116 9.87 12.52 1.54
N VAL A 117 8.56 12.58 1.69
CA VAL A 117 7.86 13.85 1.87
C VAL A 117 8.26 14.56 3.17
N LYS A 118 8.46 13.84 4.28
CA LYS A 118 8.98 14.41 5.53
C LYS A 118 10.37 15.06 5.37
N GLN A 119 11.21 14.50 4.50
CA GLN A 119 12.53 15.07 4.18
C GLN A 119 12.46 16.26 3.22
N HIS A 120 11.29 16.51 2.62
CA HIS A 120 11.07 17.56 1.63
C HIS A 120 9.84 18.42 1.98
N PRO A 121 9.93 19.33 2.97
CA PRO A 121 8.78 20.12 3.46
C PRO A 121 8.03 20.92 2.39
N LYS A 122 8.72 21.35 1.31
CA LYS A 122 8.08 22.02 0.17
C LYS A 122 7.13 21.10 -0.59
N VAL A 123 7.48 19.81 -0.72
CA VAL A 123 6.62 18.79 -1.35
C VAL A 123 5.42 18.51 -0.46
N GLU A 124 5.61 18.42 0.86
CA GLU A 124 4.51 18.27 1.83
C GLU A 124 3.49 19.41 1.72
N GLN A 125 3.96 20.66 1.81
CA GLN A 125 3.09 21.83 1.74
C GLN A 125 2.32 21.88 0.41
N TRP A 126 2.98 21.53 -0.69
CA TRP A 126 2.36 21.47 -2.00
C TRP A 126 1.28 20.38 -2.08
N LEU A 127 1.55 19.15 -1.61
CA LEU A 127 0.57 18.06 -1.60
C LEU A 127 -0.68 18.44 -0.80
N VAL A 128 -0.49 19.02 0.39
CA VAL A 128 -1.59 19.48 1.25
C VAL A 128 -2.42 20.57 0.58
N ALA A 129 -1.77 21.52 -0.10
CA ALA A 129 -2.48 22.56 -0.83
C ALA A 129 -3.31 22.01 -2.01
N LYS A 130 -2.93 20.83 -2.54
CA LYS A 130 -3.61 20.17 -3.66
C LYS A 130 -4.73 19.22 -3.24
N ASP A 131 -4.79 18.79 -1.97
CA ASP A 131 -5.81 17.86 -1.46
C ASP A 131 -7.27 18.31 -1.72
N GLY A 132 -7.52 19.61 -1.76
CA GLY A 132 -8.84 20.18 -2.01
C GLY A 132 -9.26 20.26 -3.48
N THR A 133 -8.39 19.93 -4.44
CA THR A 133 -8.69 20.14 -5.86
C THR A 133 -9.48 18.98 -6.49
N PRO A 134 -10.26 19.21 -7.55
CA PRO A 134 -10.95 18.13 -8.27
C PRO A 134 -9.99 17.07 -8.83
N GLN A 135 -8.78 17.47 -9.22
CA GLN A 135 -7.73 16.57 -9.69
C GLN A 135 -7.30 15.58 -8.59
N ALA A 136 -7.28 16.02 -7.32
CA ALA A 136 -6.99 15.16 -6.20
C ALA A 136 -8.04 14.05 -5.96
N LYS A 137 -9.19 14.08 -6.65
CA LYS A 137 -10.24 13.05 -6.52
C LYS A 137 -10.37 12.15 -7.75
N THR A 138 -9.60 12.41 -8.81
CA THR A 138 -9.72 11.69 -10.08
C THR A 138 -8.67 10.59 -10.18
N ILE A 139 -9.10 9.36 -10.46
CA ILE A 139 -8.24 8.18 -10.64
C ILE A 139 -7.63 8.16 -12.05
N THR A 140 -6.31 7.95 -12.15
CA THR A 140 -5.61 7.83 -13.45
C THR A 140 -5.69 6.42 -14.01
N LEU A 141 -5.42 6.27 -15.31
CA LEU A 141 -5.40 4.97 -15.99
C LEU A 141 -4.29 4.07 -15.44
N GLU A 142 -3.13 4.64 -15.14
CA GLU A 142 -1.98 3.95 -14.54
C GLU A 142 -2.34 3.39 -13.17
N MET A 143 -3.17 4.09 -12.39
CA MET A 143 -3.61 3.56 -11.10
C MET A 143 -4.64 2.44 -11.24
N LYS A 144 -5.52 2.49 -12.26
CA LYS A 144 -6.39 1.35 -12.60
C LYS A 144 -5.56 0.14 -13.04
N ALA A 145 -4.52 0.36 -13.84
CA ALA A 145 -3.59 -0.69 -14.28
C ALA A 145 -2.88 -1.35 -13.09
N LEU A 146 -2.51 -0.56 -12.07
CA LEU A 146 -1.91 -1.08 -10.85
C LEU A 146 -2.86 -2.01 -10.08
N GLY A 147 -4.16 -1.70 -10.03
CA GLY A 147 -5.16 -2.53 -9.36
C GLY A 147 -5.38 -3.91 -10.00
N ILE A 148 -5.08 -4.04 -11.30
CA ILE A 148 -5.14 -5.32 -12.04
C ILE A 148 -3.77 -5.96 -12.25
N PHE A 149 -2.71 -5.39 -11.68
CA PHE A 149 -1.37 -5.94 -11.80
C PHE A 149 -1.31 -7.33 -11.15
N GLU A 150 -0.79 -8.30 -11.91
CA GLU A 150 -0.61 -9.66 -11.46
C GLU A 150 0.84 -9.88 -11.06
N LEU A 151 1.04 -10.29 -9.81
CA LEU A 151 2.34 -10.59 -9.25
C LEU A 151 2.53 -12.11 -9.23
N SER A 152 3.53 -12.61 -9.94
CA SER A 152 3.94 -14.01 -9.87
C SER A 152 4.88 -14.26 -8.69
N ASP A 153 5.02 -15.51 -8.25
CA ASP A 153 5.99 -15.86 -7.20
C ASP A 153 7.45 -15.56 -7.61
N GLN A 154 7.76 -15.66 -8.91
CA GLN A 154 9.08 -15.31 -9.44
C GLN A 154 9.33 -13.80 -9.33
N ASP A 155 8.35 -12.98 -9.73
CA ASP A 155 8.44 -11.52 -9.59
C ASP A 155 8.46 -11.09 -8.13
N ALA A 156 7.74 -11.81 -7.27
CA ALA A 156 7.72 -11.57 -5.83
C ALA A 156 9.11 -11.81 -5.20
N ARG A 157 9.82 -12.89 -5.57
CA ARG A 157 11.20 -13.13 -5.14
C ARG A 157 12.12 -11.98 -5.53
N LEU A 158 12.03 -11.52 -6.78
CA LEU A 158 12.82 -10.38 -7.25
C LEU A 158 12.48 -9.10 -6.48
N ALA A 159 11.19 -8.85 -6.23
CA ALA A 159 10.74 -7.66 -5.50
C ALA A 159 11.23 -7.64 -4.04
N THR A 160 11.32 -8.80 -3.39
CA THR A 160 11.87 -8.93 -2.02
C THR A 160 13.35 -8.55 -1.94
N LEU A 161 14.14 -8.94 -2.94
CA LEU A 161 15.59 -8.71 -2.94
C LEU A 161 15.96 -7.33 -3.52
N HIS A 162 15.32 -6.97 -4.62
CA HIS A 162 15.63 -5.83 -5.47
C HIS A 162 14.36 -5.14 -5.99
N PHE A 163 13.51 -4.68 -5.07
CA PHE A 163 12.24 -4.01 -5.38
C PHE A 163 12.35 -3.01 -6.53
N GLN A 164 13.26 -2.04 -6.45
CA GLN A 164 13.45 -1.00 -7.47
C GLN A 164 13.66 -1.51 -8.91
N GLN A 165 14.12 -2.76 -9.09
CA GLN A 165 14.36 -3.38 -10.39
C GLN A 165 13.20 -4.29 -10.84
N SER A 166 12.20 -4.50 -9.98
CA SER A 166 11.07 -5.39 -10.25
C SER A 166 10.01 -4.74 -11.13
N ALA A 167 9.24 -5.57 -11.84
CA ALA A 167 8.04 -5.13 -12.55
C ALA A 167 7.01 -4.47 -11.60
N LEU A 168 7.00 -4.91 -10.34
CA LEU A 168 6.16 -4.35 -9.29
C LEU A 168 6.51 -2.89 -8.97
N ALA A 169 7.80 -2.56 -8.82
CA ALA A 169 8.23 -1.17 -8.66
C ALA A 169 7.93 -0.32 -9.90
N ALA A 170 8.10 -0.87 -11.11
CA ALA A 170 7.72 -0.16 -12.32
C ALA A 170 6.22 0.20 -12.32
N ALA A 171 5.34 -0.73 -11.92
CA ALA A 171 3.92 -0.49 -11.81
C ALA A 171 3.60 0.61 -10.78
N PHE A 172 4.19 0.55 -9.58
CA PHE A 172 4.00 1.58 -8.55
C PHE A 172 4.53 2.95 -8.96
N ASN A 173 5.72 2.99 -9.58
CA ASN A 173 6.34 4.23 -10.03
C ASN A 173 5.49 4.89 -11.11
N ASN A 174 4.92 4.11 -12.03
CA ASN A 174 4.03 4.63 -13.07
C ASN A 174 2.78 5.27 -12.47
N ALA A 175 2.14 4.59 -11.51
CA ALA A 175 0.98 5.06 -10.77
C ALA A 175 1.27 6.37 -10.02
N LEU A 176 2.32 6.41 -9.19
CA LEU A 176 2.68 7.60 -8.42
C LEU A 176 3.12 8.75 -9.33
N ARG A 177 3.88 8.48 -10.40
CA ARG A 177 4.30 9.51 -11.34
C ARG A 177 3.11 10.15 -12.05
N ALA A 178 2.17 9.35 -12.56
CA ALA A 178 0.96 9.85 -13.18
C ALA A 178 0.18 10.75 -12.22
N ARG A 179 0.12 10.36 -10.95
CA ARG A 179 -0.51 11.14 -9.89
C ARG A 179 0.21 12.48 -9.64
N LEU A 180 1.53 12.47 -9.54
CA LEU A 180 2.32 13.70 -9.34
C LEU A 180 2.14 14.69 -10.50
N VAL A 181 2.16 14.19 -11.75
CA VAL A 181 1.92 15.01 -12.95
C VAL A 181 0.50 15.60 -12.93
N GLN A 182 -0.51 14.78 -12.61
CA GLN A 182 -1.90 15.21 -12.51
C GLN A 182 -2.11 16.34 -11.48
N LEU A 183 -1.32 16.34 -10.40
CA LEU A 183 -1.37 17.38 -9.35
C LEU A 183 -0.59 18.66 -9.73
N GLY A 184 0.15 18.63 -10.84
CA GLY A 184 0.85 19.79 -11.42
C GLY A 184 2.37 19.76 -11.27
N ILE A 185 3.01 18.59 -11.16
CA ILE A 185 4.45 18.48 -11.42
C ILE A 185 4.67 18.44 -12.94
N ASP A 186 5.01 19.59 -13.51
CA ASP A 186 5.22 19.74 -14.96
C ASP A 186 6.59 19.20 -15.41
N ASP A 187 7.57 19.10 -14.49
CA ASP A 187 8.88 18.51 -14.78
C ASP A 187 8.85 16.98 -14.58
N LEU A 188 8.71 16.26 -15.69
CA LEU A 188 8.76 14.80 -15.71
C LEU A 188 10.07 14.22 -15.13
N LYS A 189 11.20 14.93 -15.26
CA LYS A 189 12.47 14.47 -14.66
C LYS A 189 12.40 14.52 -13.14
N MET A 190 11.78 15.58 -12.59
CA MET A 190 11.55 15.68 -11.16
C MET A 190 10.62 14.55 -10.68
N ALA A 191 9.50 14.31 -11.36
CA ALA A 191 8.57 13.24 -11.01
C ALA A 191 9.25 11.85 -11.05
N ASN A 192 10.08 11.59 -12.07
CA ASN A 192 10.86 10.35 -12.17
C ASN A 192 11.85 10.20 -11.00
N ARG A 193 12.59 11.26 -10.66
CA ARG A 193 13.54 11.23 -9.56
C ARG A 193 12.87 10.95 -8.22
N ILE A 194 11.66 11.49 -7.99
CA ILE A 194 10.88 11.22 -6.78
C ILE A 194 10.55 9.73 -6.68
N VAL A 195 9.94 9.15 -7.72
CA VAL A 195 9.52 7.74 -7.68
C VAL A 195 10.70 6.77 -7.64
N GLU A 196 11.84 7.11 -8.25
CA GLU A 196 13.08 6.33 -8.16
C GLU A 196 13.63 6.28 -6.73
N VAL A 197 13.67 7.42 -6.04
CA VAL A 197 14.12 7.49 -4.64
C VAL A 197 13.19 6.68 -3.73
N ILE A 198 11.88 6.79 -3.95
CA ILE A 198 10.88 6.03 -3.21
C ILE A 198 11.09 4.53 -3.45
N ALA A 199 11.12 4.07 -4.70
CA ALA A 199 11.33 2.65 -5.00
C ALA A 199 12.64 2.09 -4.42
N LYS A 200 13.71 2.89 -4.43
CA LYS A 200 14.99 2.50 -3.81
C LYS A 200 14.85 2.31 -2.30
N ASN A 201 14.15 3.23 -1.63
CA ASN A 201 13.97 3.20 -0.18
C ASN A 201 12.93 2.16 0.26
N THR A 202 11.96 1.80 -0.59
CA THR A 202 10.96 0.75 -0.33
C THR A 202 11.59 -0.59 0.05
N ASN A 203 12.72 -0.96 -0.55
CA ASN A 203 13.46 -2.19 -0.19
C ASN A 203 13.76 -2.29 1.32
N ARG A 204 14.16 -1.18 1.96
CA ARG A 204 14.46 -1.16 3.40
C ARG A 204 13.20 -1.43 4.23
N HIS A 205 12.09 -0.80 3.85
CA HIS A 205 10.79 -0.95 4.50
C HIS A 205 10.23 -2.36 4.30
N MET A 206 10.39 -2.94 3.12
CA MET A 206 10.03 -4.33 2.86
C MET A 206 10.83 -5.29 3.72
N LYS A 207 12.16 -5.12 3.83
CA LYS A 207 12.99 -5.98 4.69
C LYS A 207 12.57 -5.90 6.15
N THR A 208 12.24 -4.71 6.64
CA THR A 208 11.77 -4.51 8.02
C THR A 208 10.43 -5.22 8.23
N ALA A 209 9.47 -5.00 7.33
CA ALA A 209 8.17 -5.65 7.39
C ALA A 209 8.25 -7.19 7.22
N ILE A 210 9.16 -7.71 6.40
CA ILE A 210 9.38 -9.15 6.26
C ILE A 210 9.96 -9.71 7.55
N ALA A 211 10.98 -9.09 8.14
CA ALA A 211 11.55 -9.55 9.42
C ALA A 211 10.53 -9.51 10.57
N ASP A 212 9.72 -8.46 10.60
CA ASP A 212 8.60 -8.37 11.54
C ASP A 212 7.59 -9.50 11.28
N ALA A 213 7.22 -9.73 10.02
CA ALA A 213 6.31 -10.81 9.64
C ALA A 213 6.88 -12.21 9.95
N GLU A 214 8.18 -12.46 9.75
CA GLU A 214 8.86 -13.72 10.10
C GLU A 214 8.80 -14.03 11.59
N THR A 215 8.70 -13.00 12.43
CA THR A 215 8.51 -13.16 13.87
C THR A 215 7.10 -13.70 14.20
N TYR A 216 6.13 -13.52 13.30
CA TYR A 216 4.72 -13.91 13.49
C TYR A 216 4.26 -15.06 12.59
N LEU A 217 4.87 -15.21 11.43
CA LEU A 217 4.58 -16.16 10.37
C LEU A 217 5.87 -16.95 10.20
N ASN A 218 5.87 -18.28 10.23
CA ASN A 218 7.06 -19.11 9.99
C ASN A 218 7.56 -19.04 8.52
N LEU A 219 7.65 -17.84 7.95
CA LEU A 219 8.09 -17.56 6.59
C LEU A 219 9.61 -17.72 6.53
N ARG A 220 10.11 -18.95 6.46
CA ARG A 220 11.51 -19.16 6.08
C ARG A 220 11.70 -18.77 4.62
N VAL A 221 12.34 -17.63 4.39
CA VAL A 221 12.93 -17.32 3.08
C VAL A 221 14.28 -18.04 3.02
N GLU A 222 14.27 -19.28 2.54
CA GLU A 222 15.48 -20.01 2.13
C GLU A 222 15.95 -19.58 0.73
#